data_AF-A0A353L083-F1
#
_entry.id   AF-A0A353L083-F1
#
_cell.length_a   1.000
_cell.length_b   1.000
_cell.length_c   1.000
_cell.angle_alpha   90.00
_cell.angle_beta   90.00
_cell.angle_gamma   90.00
#
_symmetry.space_group_name_H-M   'P 1'
#
loop_
_entity.id
_entity.type
_entity.pdbx_description
1 polymer ?
#
loop_
_entity_poly.entity_id
_entity_poly.type
_entity_poly.pdbx_seq_one_letter_code
_entity_poly.pdbx_strand_id
1 'polypeptide(L)'
;MRFLLILLSIIYIFTLSSCVDIIEKTYWSEGNYYVTDNPGETSCKTLYYKIGNNDGIGRVDYVSKIGFNKNFIIVETLNNETKNNRTYWILNKEKDNSKYNANEIIEGLFIFNDFKKRTSELNILNILFTKDFQK
;
A
#
# COMPACT_ATOMS: atom_id res chain seq x y z
N MET A 1 -36.81 39.11 -19.92
CA MET A 1 -37.09 37.73 -19.44
C MET A 1 -36.37 36.63 -20.21
N ARG A 2 -36.37 36.61 -21.55
CA ARG A 2 -35.69 35.55 -22.35
C ARG A 2 -34.16 35.47 -22.12
N PHE A 3 -33.47 36.60 -21.99
CA PHE A 3 -32.03 36.63 -21.66
C PHE A 3 -31.70 36.14 -20.24
N LEU A 4 -32.61 36.36 -19.28
CA LEU A 4 -32.41 35.95 -17.88
C LEU A 4 -32.52 34.41 -17.75
N LEU A 5 -33.44 33.80 -18.51
CA LEU A 5 -33.62 32.35 -18.57
C LEU A 5 -32.43 31.63 -19.21
N ILE A 6 -31.81 32.23 -20.23
CA ILE A 6 -30.60 31.69 -20.88
C ILE A 6 -29.40 31.76 -19.92
N LEU A 7 -29.26 32.85 -19.16
CA LEU A 7 -28.19 32.99 -18.17
C LEU A 7 -28.30 31.95 -17.04
N LEU A 8 -29.52 31.69 -16.55
CA LEU A 8 -29.78 30.66 -15.53
C LEU A 8 -29.47 29.24 -16.04
N SER A 9 -29.76 28.94 -17.31
CA SER A 9 -29.45 27.63 -17.90
C SER A 9 -27.94 27.37 -18.07
N ILE A 10 -27.14 28.41 -18.30
CA ILE A 10 -25.68 28.28 -18.42
C ILE A 10 -25.04 28.02 -17.04
N ILE A 11 -25.56 28.64 -15.97
CA ILE A 11 -25.07 28.45 -14.61
C ILE A 11 -25.35 27.03 -14.10
N TYR A 12 -26.50 26.43 -14.47
CA TYR A 12 -26.87 25.08 -14.04
C TYR A 12 -25.92 24.00 -14.61
N ILE A 13 -25.42 24.18 -15.84
CA ILE A 13 -24.52 23.21 -16.50
C ILE A 13 -23.13 23.19 -15.82
N PHE A 14 -22.66 24.31 -15.29
CA PHE A 14 -21.36 24.39 -14.60
C PHE A 14 -21.36 23.86 -13.16
N THR A 15 -22.53 23.66 -12.56
CA THR A 15 -22.63 23.14 -11.17
C THR A 15 -22.61 21.62 -11.06
N LEU A 16 -22.61 20.89 -12.18
CA LEU A 16 -22.67 19.41 -12.19
C LEU A 16 -21.33 18.72 -12.51
N SER A 17 -20.24 19.46 -12.76
CA SER A 17 -19.00 18.89 -13.29
C SER A 17 -17.86 18.68 -12.27
N SER A 18 -18.14 18.61 -10.97
CA SER A 18 -17.08 18.35 -9.97
C SER A 18 -17.40 17.16 -9.06
N CYS A 19 -17.64 15.99 -9.65
CA CYS A 19 -17.14 14.76 -9.05
C CYS A 19 -15.72 14.57 -9.55
N VAL A 20 -14.75 15.16 -8.86
CA VAL A 20 -13.36 14.71 -8.98
C VAL A 20 -13.32 13.40 -8.23
N ASP A 21 -13.42 12.28 -8.94
CA ASP A 21 -13.09 11.00 -8.35
C ASP A 21 -11.65 11.12 -7.83
N ILE A 22 -11.48 11.08 -6.51
CA ILE A 22 -10.17 10.95 -5.89
C ILE A 22 -9.72 9.54 -6.24
N ILE A 23 -9.08 9.40 -7.41
CA ILE A 23 -8.48 8.14 -7.83
C ILE A 23 -7.31 7.91 -6.88
N GLU A 24 -7.51 7.10 -5.85
CA GLU A 24 -6.44 6.66 -4.97
C GLU A 24 -5.37 5.96 -5.81
N LYS A 25 -4.16 6.52 -5.77
CA LYS A 25 -3.07 6.04 -6.60
C LYS A 25 -2.57 4.71 -6.06
N THR A 26 -2.78 3.64 -6.82
CA THR A 26 -2.16 2.34 -6.52
C THR A 26 -0.77 2.27 -7.15
N TYR A 27 0.27 2.12 -6.33
CA TYR A 27 1.67 2.07 -6.77
C TYR A 27 2.15 0.67 -7.14
N TRP A 28 1.53 -0.35 -6.54
CA TRP A 28 1.83 -1.76 -6.73
C TRP A 28 0.63 -2.60 -6.31
N SER A 29 0.43 -3.75 -6.95
CA SER A 29 -0.62 -4.70 -6.57
C SER A 29 -0.24 -6.12 -6.98
N GLU A 30 -0.65 -7.10 -6.18
CA GLU A 30 -0.52 -8.52 -6.47
C GLU A 30 -1.62 -9.30 -5.74
N GLY A 31 -2.54 -9.92 -6.47
CA GLY A 31 -3.68 -10.64 -5.88
C GLY A 31 -4.51 -9.74 -4.96
N ASN A 32 -4.64 -10.12 -3.68
CA ASN A 32 -5.37 -9.36 -2.67
C ASN A 32 -4.53 -8.25 -2.01
N TYR A 33 -3.32 -7.98 -2.50
CA TYR A 33 -2.41 -7.01 -1.91
C TYR A 33 -2.23 -5.80 -2.81
N TYR A 34 -2.08 -4.64 -2.20
CA TYR A 34 -1.78 -3.41 -2.92
C TYR A 34 -1.02 -2.41 -2.06
N VAL A 35 -0.30 -1.49 -2.69
CA VAL A 35 0.38 -0.38 -2.03
C VAL A 35 -0.23 0.92 -2.54
N THR A 36 -0.71 1.75 -1.61
CA THR A 36 -1.19 3.11 -1.87
C THR A 36 -0.67 4.07 -0.79
N ASP A 37 -0.98 5.35 -0.91
CA ASP A 37 -0.67 6.33 0.14
C ASP A 37 -1.58 6.08 1.35
N ASN A 38 -1.03 6.21 2.55
CA ASN A 38 -1.81 6.07 3.77
C ASN A 38 -2.75 7.29 3.90
N PRO A 39 -4.07 7.09 4.06
CA PRO A 39 -5.02 8.21 4.14
C PRO A 39 -4.80 9.07 5.40
N GLY A 40 -4.17 8.52 6.44
CA GLY A 40 -3.78 9.27 7.64
C GLY A 40 -2.46 10.03 7.50
N GLU A 41 -1.61 9.66 6.53
CA GLU A 41 -0.32 10.30 6.29
C GLU A 41 0.13 10.08 4.83
N THR A 42 -0.10 11.05 3.94
CA THR A 42 0.15 10.87 2.49
C THR A 42 1.62 10.67 2.11
N SER A 43 2.57 10.99 3.00
CA SER A 43 4.00 10.67 2.83
C SER A 43 4.32 9.19 3.08
N CYS A 44 3.44 8.48 3.78
CA CYS A 44 3.58 7.08 4.11
C CYS A 44 2.92 6.23 3.02
N LYS A 45 3.68 5.30 2.44
CA LYS A 45 3.11 4.25 1.57
C LYS A 45 2.86 3.01 2.38
N THR A 46 1.66 2.47 2.28
CA THR A 46 1.23 1.32 3.09
C THR A 46 0.85 0.16 2.19
N LEU A 47 1.34 -1.03 2.55
CA LEU A 47 0.86 -2.30 2.01
C LEU A 47 -0.48 -2.63 2.68
N TYR A 48 -1.51 -2.86 1.89
CA TYR A 48 -2.85 -3.23 2.33
C TYR A 48 -3.24 -4.61 1.83
N TYR A 49 -4.10 -5.29 2.62
CA TYR A 49 -4.87 -6.46 2.20
C TYR A 49 -6.29 -6.02 1.84
N LYS A 50 -6.75 -6.32 0.62
CA LYS A 50 -8.07 -5.94 0.11
C LYS A 50 -9.19 -6.71 0.82
N ILE A 51 -10.22 -5.99 1.27
CA ILE A 51 -11.40 -6.58 1.94
C ILE A 51 -12.73 -6.37 1.20
N GLY A 52 -12.70 -5.68 0.05
CA GLY A 52 -13.88 -5.37 -0.77
C GLY A 52 -14.22 -3.89 -0.74
N ASN A 53 -15.11 -3.43 -1.64
CA ASN A 53 -15.57 -2.02 -1.71
C ASN A 53 -14.47 -0.95 -1.74
N ASN A 54 -13.32 -1.26 -2.34
CA ASN A 54 -12.10 -0.43 -2.35
C ASN A 54 -11.44 -0.21 -0.98
N ASP A 55 -11.88 -0.92 0.06
CA ASP A 55 -11.24 -0.89 1.37
C ASP A 55 -10.14 -1.94 1.49
N GLY A 56 -9.21 -1.66 2.41
CA GLY A 56 -8.15 -2.57 2.77
C GLY A 56 -7.72 -2.42 4.23
N ILE A 57 -7.13 -3.48 4.76
CA ILE A 57 -6.55 -3.50 6.10
C ILE A 57 -5.04 -3.33 5.96
N GLY A 58 -4.49 -2.32 6.65
CA GLY A 58 -3.05 -2.06 6.66
C GLY A 58 -2.26 -3.29 7.14
N ARG A 59 -1.14 -3.53 6.48
CA ARG A 59 -0.18 -4.60 6.79
C ARG A 59 1.15 -4.01 7.19
N VAL A 60 1.74 -3.18 6.33
CA VAL A 60 3.06 -2.59 6.59
C VAL A 60 3.06 -1.13 6.14
N ASP A 61 3.38 -0.22 7.05
CA ASP A 61 3.53 1.21 6.78
C ASP A 61 4.96 1.56 6.35
N TYR A 62 5.14 2.73 5.72
CA TYR A 62 6.42 3.27 5.23
C TYR A 62 7.18 2.35 4.27
N VAL A 63 6.45 1.68 3.38
CA VAL A 63 7.00 0.79 2.35
C VAL A 63 7.93 1.56 1.42
N SER A 64 9.23 1.26 1.46
CA SER A 64 10.23 1.79 0.54
C SER A 64 10.46 0.86 -0.64
N LYS A 65 10.47 -0.45 -0.39
CA LYS A 65 10.60 -1.48 -1.44
C LYS A 65 9.74 -2.68 -1.15
N ILE A 66 9.28 -3.35 -2.21
CA ILE A 66 8.48 -4.56 -2.09
C ILE A 66 8.95 -5.62 -3.10
N GLY A 67 8.97 -6.86 -2.64
CA GLY A 67 9.25 -8.05 -3.44
C GLY A 67 8.24 -9.14 -3.09
N PHE A 68 8.00 -10.07 -4.00
CA PHE A 68 7.04 -11.14 -3.76
C PHE A 68 7.37 -12.40 -4.57
N ASN A 69 6.79 -13.51 -4.15
CA ASN A 69 6.65 -14.71 -4.95
C ASN A 69 5.25 -15.31 -4.73
N LYS A 70 5.06 -16.58 -5.12
CA LYS A 70 3.79 -17.28 -4.94
C LYS A 70 3.31 -17.31 -3.48
N ASN A 71 4.21 -17.47 -2.52
CA ASN A 71 3.87 -17.78 -1.13
C ASN A 71 4.11 -16.60 -0.17
N PHE A 72 5.02 -15.69 -0.52
CA PHE A 72 5.48 -14.63 0.38
C PHE A 72 5.47 -13.25 -0.28
N ILE A 73 5.35 -12.24 0.57
CA ILE A 73 5.69 -10.83 0.29
C ILE A 73 6.81 -10.44 1.26
N ILE A 74 7.83 -9.77 0.75
CA ILE A 74 8.85 -9.12 1.58
C ILE A 74 8.75 -7.62 1.40
N VAL A 75 8.98 -6.88 2.48
CA VAL A 75 8.88 -5.44 2.48
C VAL A 75 10.12 -4.86 3.14
N GLU A 76 10.73 -3.86 2.49
CA GLU A 76 11.65 -2.92 3.13
C GLU A 76 10.83 -1.70 3.53
N THR A 77 11.00 -1.24 4.76
CA THR A 77 10.44 0.02 5.24
C THR A 77 11.54 1.00 5.55
N LEU A 78 11.29 2.27 5.27
CA LEU A 78 12.18 3.38 5.58
C LEU A 78 11.39 4.42 6.36
N ASN A 79 11.62 4.50 7.67
CA ASN A 79 11.03 5.54 8.49
C ASN A 79 12.00 6.73 8.60
N ASN A 80 11.59 7.86 8.03
CA ASN A 80 12.38 9.10 8.01
C ASN A 80 12.46 9.77 9.39
N GLU A 81 11.51 9.51 10.29
CA GLU A 81 11.49 10.06 11.66
C GLU A 81 12.54 9.39 12.57
N THR A 82 12.90 8.13 12.30
CA THR A 82 13.78 7.33 13.18
C THR A 82 15.20 7.13 12.62
N LYS A 83 15.75 8.14 11.93
CA LYS A 83 17.13 8.15 11.38
C LYS A 83 17.34 7.24 10.16
N ASN A 84 16.37 7.10 9.26
CA ASN A 84 16.51 6.24 8.06
C ASN A 84 16.83 4.78 8.40
N ASN A 85 16.29 4.28 9.52
CA ASN A 85 16.46 2.89 9.88
C ASN A 85 15.68 2.01 8.91
N ARG A 86 16.42 1.36 7.99
CA ARG A 86 15.87 0.36 7.10
C ARG A 86 15.52 -0.88 7.91
N THR A 87 14.29 -1.31 7.76
CA THR A 87 13.80 -2.50 8.42
C THR A 87 13.01 -3.35 7.46
N TYR A 88 12.89 -4.64 7.78
CA TYR A 88 12.40 -5.64 6.86
C TYR A 88 11.29 -6.48 7.48
N TRP A 89 10.32 -6.85 6.65
CA TRP A 89 9.15 -7.61 7.04
C TRP A 89 8.92 -8.76 6.06
N ILE A 90 8.37 -9.87 6.57
CA ILE A 90 8.02 -11.04 5.79
C ILE A 90 6.55 -11.37 6.07
N LEU A 91 5.76 -11.46 5.02
CA LEU A 91 4.37 -11.88 5.07
C LEU A 91 4.20 -13.21 4.33
N ASN A 92 3.58 -14.19 4.99
CA ASN A 92 3.16 -15.44 4.35
C ASN A 92 1.71 -15.30 3.87
N LYS A 93 1.50 -15.35 2.55
CA LYS A 93 0.20 -15.16 1.91
C LYS A 93 -0.83 -16.23 2.30
N GLU A 94 -0.39 -17.45 2.61
CA GLU A 94 -1.29 -18.55 3.00
C GLU A 94 -1.87 -18.38 4.41
N LYS A 95 -1.18 -17.60 5.27
CA LYS A 95 -1.61 -17.35 6.66
C LYS A 95 -2.46 -16.10 6.81
N ASP A 96 -2.50 -15.24 5.79
CA ASP A 96 -3.19 -13.95 5.85
C ASP A 96 -4.64 -14.05 5.35
N ASN A 97 -5.52 -13.28 5.97
CA ASN A 97 -6.86 -13.01 5.49
C ASN A 97 -7.43 -11.74 6.14
N SER A 98 -8.63 -11.35 5.72
CA SER A 98 -9.34 -10.15 6.18
C SER A 98 -9.68 -10.11 7.68
N LYS A 99 -9.50 -11.20 8.43
CA LYS A 99 -9.83 -11.28 9.86
C LYS A 99 -8.64 -11.03 10.78
N TYR A 100 -7.41 -11.08 10.25
CA TYR A 100 -6.20 -10.92 11.04
C TYR A 100 -5.65 -9.50 10.96
N ASN A 101 -5.11 -9.05 12.09
CA ASN A 101 -4.34 -7.81 12.17
C ASN A 101 -2.89 -8.05 11.75
N ALA A 102 -2.22 -6.98 11.31
CA ALA A 102 -0.85 -7.03 10.81
C ALA A 102 0.14 -7.72 11.78
N ASN A 103 0.04 -7.41 13.07
CA ASN A 103 0.92 -7.95 14.12
C ASN A 103 0.75 -9.46 14.38
N GLU A 104 -0.32 -10.07 13.89
CA GLU A 104 -0.59 -11.51 14.09
C GLU A 104 0.02 -12.38 12.99
N ILE A 105 0.29 -11.80 11.81
CA ILE A 105 0.59 -12.54 10.58
C ILE A 105 1.86 -12.08 9.86
N ILE A 106 2.41 -10.92 10.23
CA ILE A 106 3.63 -10.39 9.63
C ILE A 106 4.80 -10.65 10.57
N GLU A 107 5.86 -11.23 10.03
CA GLU A 107 7.10 -11.43 10.75
C GLU A 107 8.01 -10.21 10.54
N GLY A 108 8.48 -9.67 11.66
CA GLY A 108 9.33 -8.49 11.73
C GLY A 108 9.18 -7.84 13.10
N LEU A 109 9.81 -6.71 13.38
CA LEU A 109 10.66 -5.91 12.51
C LEU A 109 12.10 -6.48 12.49
N PHE A 110 12.65 -6.76 11.29
CA PHE A 110 14.01 -7.29 11.17
C PHE A 110 15.03 -6.23 10.75
N ILE A 111 16.26 -6.38 11.22
CA ILE A 111 17.45 -5.80 10.55
C ILE A 111 17.88 -6.71 9.39
N PHE A 112 18.72 -6.20 8.50
CA PHE A 112 19.08 -6.91 7.25
C PHE A 112 19.66 -8.32 7.45
N ASN A 113 20.51 -8.50 8.46
CA ASN A 113 21.13 -9.82 8.73
C ASN A 113 20.10 -10.82 9.24
N ASP A 114 19.21 -10.41 10.14
CA ASP A 114 18.13 -11.26 10.68
C ASP A 114 17.13 -11.60 9.58
N PHE A 115 16.80 -10.62 8.73
CA PHE A 115 15.95 -10.82 7.56
C PHE A 115 16.54 -11.86 6.59
N LYS A 116 17.85 -11.77 6.29
CA LYS A 116 18.53 -12.76 5.45
C LYS A 116 18.53 -14.16 6.07
N LYS A 117 18.78 -14.25 7.38
CA LYS A 117 18.73 -15.52 8.09
C LYS A 117 17.32 -16.11 8.01
N ARG A 118 16.30 -15.30 8.29
CA ARG A 118 14.90 -15.75 8.31
C ARG A 118 14.39 -16.16 6.93
N THR A 119 14.73 -15.39 5.89
CA THR A 119 14.38 -15.76 4.50
C THR A 119 15.06 -17.07 4.07
N SER A 120 16.29 -17.33 4.52
CA SER A 120 16.98 -18.61 4.32
C SER A 120 16.27 -19.77 5.03
N GLU A 121 15.90 -19.61 6.31
CA GLU A 121 15.14 -20.62 7.07
C GLU A 121 13.79 -20.98 6.43
N LEU A 122 13.14 -20.00 5.80
CA LEU A 122 11.87 -20.17 5.09
C LEU A 122 12.05 -20.67 3.64
N ASN A 123 13.27 -20.97 3.21
CA ASN A 123 13.62 -21.36 1.84
C ASN A 123 13.12 -20.35 0.78
N ILE A 124 13.17 -19.06 1.11
CA ILE A 124 12.84 -17.97 0.19
C ILE A 124 14.07 -17.69 -0.67
N LEU A 125 14.34 -18.59 -1.63
CA LEU A 125 15.64 -18.66 -2.30
C LEU A 125 15.86 -17.59 -3.39
N ASN A 126 14.86 -16.81 -3.81
CA ASN A 126 14.98 -15.90 -4.96
C ASN A 126 14.03 -14.68 -4.93
N ILE A 127 13.63 -14.17 -3.75
CA ILE A 127 12.85 -12.92 -3.75
C ILE A 127 13.79 -11.72 -3.87
N LEU A 128 13.67 -11.00 -4.97
CA LEU A 128 14.24 -9.66 -5.16
C LEU A 128 13.16 -8.61 -4.87
N PHE A 129 13.58 -7.44 -4.41
CA PHE A 129 12.72 -6.27 -4.41
C PHE A 129 12.40 -5.90 -5.86
N THR A 130 11.16 -6.10 -6.27
CA THR A 130 10.67 -5.87 -7.64
C THR A 130 10.27 -4.42 -7.89
N LYS A 131 9.96 -3.69 -6.81
CA LYS A 131 9.55 -2.29 -6.90
C LYS A 131 10.22 -1.47 -5.80
N ASP A 132 10.70 -0.30 -6.20
CA ASP A 132 11.31 0.73 -5.36
C ASP A 132 10.45 1.99 -5.48
N PHE A 133 10.00 2.52 -4.35
CA PHE A 133 9.14 3.70 -4.28
C PHE A 133 9.90 4.99 -3.90
N GLN A 134 11.22 4.90 -3.72
CA GLN A 134 12.09 6.03 -3.37
C GLN A 134 12.77 6.67 -4.59
N LYS A 135 12.49 6.19 -5.81
CA LYS A 135 13.06 6.67 -7.08
C LYS A 135 12.06 7.41 -7.94
#